data_AF-A0A932AXI4-F1
#
_entry.id   AF-A0A932AXI4-F1
#
_cell.length_a   1.000
_cell.length_b   1.000
_cell.length_c   1.000
_cell.angle_alpha   90.00
_cell.angle_beta   90.00
_cell.angle_gamma   90.00
#
_symmetry.space_group_name_H-M   'P 1'
#
loop_
_entity.id
_entity.type
_entity.pdbx_description
1 polymer ?
#
loop_
_entity_poly.entity_id
_entity_poly.type
_entity_poly.pdbx_seq_one_letter_code
_entity_poly.pdbx_strand_id
1 'polypeptide(L)' 'MTFADDYRRYAMECLRLAHDASDPDDKARLLQMAQAWYDLADKIAATAANDPRLPSDRDE' A
#
# COMPACT_ATOMS: atom_id res chain seq x y z
N MET A 1 -2.62 -8.42 11.82
CA MET A 1 -2.19 -7.21 11.12
C MET A 1 -1.01 -7.61 10.26
N THR A 2 -1.13 -7.53 8.93
CA THR A 2 -0.07 -7.95 8.02
C THR A 2 0.71 -6.72 7.56
N PHE A 3 1.98 -6.88 7.22
CA PHE A 3 2.80 -5.77 6.71
C PHE A 3 2.17 -5.05 5.51
N ALA A 4 1.42 -5.77 4.67
CA ALA A 4 0.67 -5.18 3.57
C ALA A 4 -0.45 -4.22 4.02
N ASP A 5 -1.11 -4.49 5.15
CA ASP A 5 -2.14 -3.61 5.72
C ASP A 5 -1.52 -2.32 6.27
N ASP A 6 -0.38 -2.43 6.98
CA ASP A 6 0.36 -1.28 7.48
C ASP A 6 0.85 -0.37 6.34
N TYR A 7 1.37 -0.94 5.25
CA TYR A 7 1.78 -0.15 4.08
C TYR A 7 0.60 0.52 3.37
N ARG A 8 -0.57 -0.13 3.27
CA ARG A 8 -1.78 0.53 2.76
C ARG A 8 -2.20 1.68 3.66
N ARG A 9 -2.09 1.55 4.98
CA ARG A 9 -2.39 2.63 5.92
C ARG A 9 -1.45 3.82 5.74
N TYR A 10 -0.14 3.59 5.60
CA TYR A 10 0.82 4.66 5.31
C TYR A 10 0.55 5.34 3.96
N ALA A 11 0.17 4.58 2.94
CA ALA A 11 -0.24 5.15 1.66
C ALA A 11 -1.43 6.12 1.81
N MET A 12 -2.46 5.72 2.56
CA MET A 12 -3.63 6.56 2.83
C MET A 12 -3.27 7.82 3.61
N GLU A 13 -2.35 7.72 4.57
CA GLU A 13 -1.90 8.87 5.35
C GLU A 13 -1.14 9.88 4.46
N CYS A 14 -0.26 9.40 3.58
CA CYS A 14 0.40 10.24 2.58
C CYS A 14 -0.60 10.92 1.64
N LEU A 15 -1.66 10.23 1.21
CA LEU A 15 -2.71 10.84 0.38
C LEU A 15 -3.48 11.95 1.12
N ARG A 16 -3.78 11.75 2.41
CA ARG A 16 -4.42 12.78 3.24
C ARG A 16 -3.53 14.02 3.38
N LEU A 17 -2.24 13.80 3.67
CA LEU A 17 -1.28 14.90 3.74
C LEU A 17 -1.13 15.61 2.39
N ALA A 18 -1.12 14.87 1.27
CA ALA A 18 -1.06 15.46 -0.07
C ALA A 18 -2.30 16.29 -0.41
N HIS A 19 -3.44 15.94 0.15
CA HIS A 19 -4.69 16.68 -0.02
C HIS A 19 -4.64 18.03 0.72
N ASP A 20 -4.13 18.04 1.95
CA ASP A 20 -3.96 19.26 2.76
C ASP A 20 -2.72 20.10 2.38
N ALA A 21 -1.78 19.53 1.64
CA ALA A 21 -0.59 20.24 1.17
C ALA A 21 -0.94 21.38 0.22
N SER A 22 -0.52 22.59 0.59
CA SER A 22 -0.71 23.80 -0.23
C SER A 22 0.40 23.98 -1.28
N ASP A 23 1.58 23.42 -1.02
CA ASP A 23 2.70 23.45 -1.96
C ASP A 23 2.59 22.31 -2.98
N PRO A 24 2.65 22.59 -4.29
CA PRO A 24 2.48 21.57 -5.33
C PRO A 24 3.63 20.56 -5.39
N ASP A 25 4.83 20.95 -4.96
CA ASP A 25 6.03 20.11 -4.96
C ASP A 25 5.99 19.12 -3.78
N ASP A 26 5.56 19.58 -2.61
CA ASP A 26 5.27 18.73 -1.45
C ASP A 26 4.12 17.77 -1.71
N LYS A 27 3.05 18.24 -2.37
CA LYS A 27 1.95 17.39 -2.81
C LYS A 27 2.44 16.29 -3.74
N ALA A 28 3.27 16.62 -4.73
CA ALA A 28 3.82 15.64 -5.66
C ALA A 28 4.66 14.58 -4.93
N ARG A 29 5.53 15.00 -3.99
CA ARG A 29 6.31 14.08 -3.14
C ARG A 29 5.42 13.13 -2.35
N LEU A 30 4.39 13.64 -1.69
CA LEU A 30 3.48 12.85 -0.87
C LEU A 30 2.69 11.84 -1.72
N LEU A 31 2.27 12.22 -2.92
CA LEU A 31 1.63 11.30 -3.86
C LEU A 31 2.59 10.20 -4.33
N GLN A 32 3.84 10.53 -4.63
CA GLN A 32 4.86 9.52 -4.99
C GLN A 32 5.13 8.55 -3.85
N MET A 33 5.21 9.04 -2.61
CA MET A 33 5.36 8.20 -1.43
C MET A 33 4.15 7.27 -1.23
N ALA A 34 2.93 7.81 -1.37
CA ALA A 34 1.71 7.01 -1.28
C ALA A 34 1.70 5.86 -2.30
N GLN A 35 2.10 6.16 -3.54
CA GLN A 35 2.17 5.16 -4.60
C GLN A 35 3.22 4.08 -4.29
N ALA A 36 4.39 4.47 -3.77
CA ALA A 36 5.45 3.53 -3.41
C ALA A 36 5.02 2.57 -2.29
N TRP A 37 4.31 3.07 -1.28
CA TRP A 37 3.75 2.23 -0.21
C TRP A 37 2.70 1.26 -0.73
N TYR A 38 1.85 1.69 -1.65
CA TYR A 38 0.85 0.81 -2.27
C TYR A 38 1.51 -0.32 -3.07
N ASP A 39 2.53 -0.01 -3.86
CA ASP A 39 3.30 -0.99 -4.64
C ASP A 39 4.00 -2.03 -3.74
N LEU A 40 4.57 -1.59 -2.60
CA LEU A 40 5.13 -2.50 -1.59
C LEU A 40 4.07 -3.39 -0.95
N ALA A 41 2.91 -2.82 -0.62
CA ALA A 41 1.79 -3.58 -0.06
C ALA A 41 1.31 -4.67 -1.03
N ASP A 42 1.22 -4.34 -2.32
CA ASP A 42 0.82 -5.26 -3.37
C ASP A 42 1.83 -6.40 -3.54
N LYS A 43 3.13 -6.08 -3.59
CA LYS A 43 4.21 -7.09 -3.66
C LYS A 43 4.19 -8.05 -2.48
N ILE A 44 3.92 -7.57 -1.28
CA ILE A 44 3.85 -8.41 -0.08
C ILE A 44 2.58 -9.23 -0.07
N ALA A 45 1.44 -8.66 -0.47
CA ALA A 45 0.20 -9.41 -0.62
C ALA A 45 0.34 -10.51 -1.68
N ALA A 46 0.99 -10.22 -2.81
CA ALA A 46 1.29 -11.19 -3.86
C ALA A 46 2.24 -12.28 -3.36
N THR A 47 3.31 -11.92 -2.63
CA THR A 47 4.23 -12.90 -2.04
C THR A 47 3.54 -13.81 -1.02
N ALA A 48 2.64 -13.24 -0.20
CA ALA A 48 1.85 -14.02 0.76
C ALA A 48 0.82 -14.92 0.06
N ALA A 49 0.24 -14.48 -1.06
CA ALA A 49 -0.71 -15.27 -1.85
C ALA A 49 -0.03 -16.37 -2.69
N ASN A 50 1.24 -16.19 -3.03
CA ASN A 50 2.05 -17.18 -3.75
C ASN A 50 2.79 -18.15 -2.80
N ASP A 51 2.55 -18.07 -1.47
CA ASP A 51 3.06 -19.06 -0.53
C ASP A 51 2.24 -20.37 -0.68
N PRO A 52 2.85 -21.49 -1.10
CA PRO A 52 2.15 -22.73 -1.42
C PRO A 52 1.63 -23.49 -0.17
N ARG A 53 1.76 -22.93 1.04
CA ARG A 53 1.26 -23.54 2.28
C ARG A 53 -0.14 -23.09 2.68
N LEU A 54 -0.71 -22.09 2.00
CA LEU A 54 -2.10 -21.72 2.21
C LEU A 54 -2.99 -22.63 1.36
N PRO A 55 -3.87 -23.46 1.96
CA PRO A 55 -4.81 -24.23 1.16
C PRO A 55 -5.61 -23.24 0.30
N SER A 56 -5.65 -23.51 -1.01
CA SER A 56 -6.61 -22.90 -1.93
C SER A 56 -7.99 -23.37 -1.53
N ASP A 57 -8.53 -22.82 -0.44
CA ASP A 57 -9.97 -22.78 -0.20
C ASP A 57 -10.54 -21.70 -1.13
N ARG A 58 -10.44 -22.01 -2.43
CA ARG A 58 -11.22 -21.38 -3.49
C ARG A 58 -11.93 -22.52 -4.21
N ASP A 59 -12.63 -23.32 -3.43
CA ASP A 59 -13.71 -24.15 -3.92
C ASP A 59 -15.02 -23.35 -3.76
N GLU A 60 -15.79 -23.48 -4.82
CA GLU A 60 -16.98 -22.75 -5.25
C GLU A 60 -18.25 -23.08 -4.44
#